data_AF-A0A1I7TFL9-F1
#
_entry.id   AF-A0A1I7TFL9-F1
#
_cell.length_a   1.000
_cell.length_b   1.000
_cell.length_c   1.000
_cell.angle_alpha   90.00
_cell.angle_beta   90.00
_cell.angle_gamma   90.00
#
_symmetry.space_group_name_H-M   'P 1'
#
loop_
_entity.id
_entity.type
_entity.pdbx_description
1 polymer ?
#
loop_
_entity_poly.entity_id
_entity_poly.type
_entity_poly.pdbx_seq_one_letter_code
_entity_poly.pdbx_strand_id
1 'polypeptide(L)'
;MTDELNCTQLTEPYPDPGTDEAGNSTVPWLITTLVRAYRPFHYYLLTSIVVAAFFANIFIVLVLSHKEMRKSGVNVTMLLIAVCDFGCAVSGMAQLFLRNYSE
;
A
#
# COMPACT_ATOMS: atom_id res chain seq x y z
N MET A 1 -0.05 23.36 14.18
CA MET A 1 0.21 21.91 14.39
C MET A 1 1.52 21.58 13.69
N THR A 2 2.65 22.02 14.25
CA THR A 2 3.98 21.93 13.61
C THR A 2 5.03 21.30 14.53
N ASP A 3 4.62 20.82 15.71
CA ASP A 3 5.56 20.45 16.78
C ASP A 3 5.80 18.94 16.92
N GLU A 4 5.03 18.09 16.21
CA GLU A 4 5.07 16.63 16.39
C GLU A 4 6.00 15.88 15.42
N LEU A 5 6.53 16.55 14.39
CA LEU A 5 7.44 15.95 13.40
C LEU A 5 8.91 15.97 13.86
N ASN A 6 9.26 16.81 14.84
CA ASN A 6 10.64 16.99 15.32
C ASN A 6 11.16 15.86 16.22
N CYS A 7 10.28 15.01 16.76
CA CYS A 7 10.67 14.04 17.77
C CYS A 7 11.24 12.71 17.23
N THR A 8 11.34 12.54 15.90
CA THR A 8 11.79 11.26 15.28
C THR A 8 13.01 11.38 14.35
N GLN A 9 13.57 12.56 14.16
CA GLN A 9 14.75 12.76 13.30
C GLN A 9 16.05 12.84 14.10
N LEU A 10 16.96 11.88 13.86
CA LEU A 10 18.32 11.81 14.44
C LEU A 10 19.34 12.72 13.70
N THR A 11 18.90 13.53 12.73
CA THR A 11 19.73 14.46 11.94
C THR A 11 18.83 15.62 11.47
N GLU A 12 19.39 16.69 10.89
CA GLU A 12 18.69 17.89 10.42
C GLU A 12 17.34 17.58 9.73
N PRO A 13 16.29 18.38 10.01
CA PRO A 13 14.95 18.18 9.50
C PRO A 13 14.94 18.08 7.97
N TYR A 14 14.21 17.08 7.43
CA TYR A 14 14.17 16.89 5.98
C TYR A 14 13.46 18.09 5.36
N PRO A 15 14.05 18.77 4.35
CA PRO A 15 13.50 20.04 3.87
C PRO A 15 12.12 19.82 3.25
N ASP A 16 11.18 20.67 3.62
CA ASP A 16 9.80 20.60 3.13
C ASP A 16 9.75 20.68 1.59
N PRO A 17 8.90 19.86 0.94
CA PRO A 17 8.81 19.86 -0.52
C PRO A 17 8.31 21.21 -1.05
N GLY A 18 9.20 21.98 -1.68
CA GLY A 18 8.89 23.30 -2.25
C GLY A 18 9.71 24.47 -1.71
N THR A 19 10.63 24.23 -0.76
CA THR A 19 11.62 25.22 -0.30
C THR A 19 12.87 25.25 -1.19
N ASP A 20 13.59 26.38 -1.20
CA ASP A 20 14.83 26.54 -1.98
C ASP A 20 15.94 25.52 -1.57
N GLU A 21 15.89 25.05 -0.33
CA GLU A 21 16.80 24.02 0.22
C GLU A 21 16.53 22.62 -0.36
N ALA A 22 15.26 22.27 -0.61
CA ALA A 22 14.89 21.03 -1.28
C ALA A 22 15.25 21.03 -2.78
N GLY A 23 15.34 22.22 -3.40
CA GLY A 23 15.72 22.39 -4.81
C GLY A 23 17.22 22.22 -5.08
N ASN A 24 18.08 22.52 -4.10
CA ASN A 24 19.55 22.45 -4.21
C ASN A 24 20.14 21.10 -3.79
N SER A 25 19.32 20.17 -3.30
CA SER A 25 19.74 18.83 -2.91
C SER A 25 19.30 17.80 -3.95
N THR A 26 20.23 16.95 -4.38
CA THR A 26 20.01 15.98 -5.48
C THR A 26 18.96 14.91 -5.11
N VAL A 27 18.87 14.56 -3.83
CA VAL A 27 18.00 13.49 -3.32
C VAL A 27 16.52 13.94 -3.29
N PRO A 28 16.15 15.08 -2.68
CA PRO A 28 14.78 15.59 -2.71
C PRO A 28 14.28 15.89 -4.13
N TRP A 29 15.13 16.44 -5.01
CA TRP A 29 14.77 16.70 -6.41
C TRP A 29 14.41 15.42 -7.17
N LEU A 30 15.20 14.36 -7.00
CA LEU A 30 14.96 13.08 -7.65
C LEU A 30 13.67 12.42 -7.14
N ILE A 31 13.45 12.43 -5.82
CA ILE A 31 12.24 11.89 -5.20
C ILE A 31 11.00 12.67 -5.67
N THR A 32 11.02 14.01 -5.62
CA THR A 32 9.88 14.83 -6.07
C THR A 32 9.59 14.66 -7.56
N THR A 33 10.61 14.50 -8.39
CA THR A 33 10.44 14.23 -9.83
C THR A 33 9.77 12.89 -10.07
N LEU A 34 10.22 11.82 -9.41
CA LEU A 34 9.60 10.49 -9.49
C LEU A 34 8.16 10.50 -8.98
N VAL A 35 7.90 11.15 -7.84
CA VAL A 35 6.54 11.27 -7.26
C VAL A 35 5.61 12.04 -8.19
N ARG A 36 6.08 13.12 -8.83
CA ARG A 36 5.29 13.87 -9.82
C ARG A 36 4.98 13.03 -11.06
N ALA A 37 5.94 12.26 -11.56
CA ALA A 37 5.73 11.35 -12.69
C ALA A 37 4.77 10.20 -12.34
N TYR A 38 4.80 9.71 -11.10
CA TYR A 38 3.94 8.64 -10.60
C TYR A 38 2.51 9.09 -10.29
N ARG A 39 2.31 10.32 -9.80
CA ARG A 39 1.01 10.87 -9.38
C ARG A 39 -0.14 10.63 -10.37
N PRO A 40 -0.02 10.84 -11.69
CA PRO A 40 -1.12 10.59 -12.63
C PRO A 40 -1.47 9.10 -12.78
N PHE A 41 -0.51 8.19 -12.60
CA PHE A 41 -0.72 6.75 -12.74
C PHE A 41 -1.06 6.06 -11.43
N HIS A 42 -0.81 6.73 -10.30
CA HIS A 42 -0.98 6.18 -8.94
C HIS A 42 -2.33 5.52 -8.76
N TYR A 43 -3.42 6.19 -9.14
CA TYR A 43 -4.77 5.66 -8.97
C TYR A 43 -4.99 4.36 -9.75
N TYR A 44 -4.60 4.31 -11.02
CA TYR A 44 -4.77 3.12 -11.85
C TYR A 44 -3.93 1.94 -11.35
N LEU A 45 -2.70 2.20 -10.93
CA LEU A 45 -1.83 1.17 -10.36
C LEU A 45 -2.35 0.68 -9.02
N LEU A 46 -2.82 1.57 -8.15
CA LEU A 46 -3.38 1.19 -6.87
C LEU A 46 -4.62 0.31 -7.06
N THR A 47 -5.54 0.73 -7.94
CA THR A 47 -6.74 -0.04 -8.25
C THR A 47 -6.42 -1.41 -8.85
N SER A 48 -5.46 -1.51 -9.78
CA SER A 48 -5.09 -2.79 -10.39
C SER A 48 -4.44 -3.74 -9.38
N ILE A 49 -3.59 -3.22 -8.49
CA ILE A 49 -2.97 -4.02 -7.41
C ILE A 49 -4.02 -4.52 -6.43
N VAL A 50 -4.96 -3.68 -6.00
CA VAL A 50 -6.02 -4.08 -5.06
C VAL A 50 -6.92 -5.16 -5.67
N VAL A 51 -7.31 -5.01 -6.93
CA VAL A 51 -8.12 -6.01 -7.65
C VAL A 51 -7.34 -7.33 -7.81
N ALA A 52 -6.07 -7.26 -8.19
CA ALA A 52 -5.22 -8.45 -8.30
C ALA A 52 -5.05 -9.16 -6.95
N ALA A 53 -4.84 -8.40 -5.86
CA ALA A 53 -4.72 -8.93 -4.50
C ALA A 53 -6.02 -9.61 -4.05
N PHE A 54 -7.18 -9.05 -4.39
CA PHE A 54 -8.47 -9.67 -4.11
C PHE A 54 -8.57 -11.05 -4.76
N PHE A 55 -8.31 -11.15 -6.06
CA PHE A 55 -8.38 -12.42 -6.80
C PHE A 55 -7.31 -13.44 -6.36
N ALA A 56 -6.07 -13.01 -6.19
CA ALA A 56 -4.99 -13.91 -5.77
C ALA A 56 -5.30 -14.54 -4.40
N ASN A 57 -5.69 -13.74 -3.42
CA ASN A 57 -5.93 -14.23 -2.07
C ASN A 57 -7.19 -15.11 -1.98
N ILE A 58 -8.27 -14.80 -2.70
CA ILE A 58 -9.44 -15.70 -2.72
C ILE A 58 -9.11 -17.04 -3.36
N PHE A 59 -8.30 -17.08 -4.43
CA PHE A 59 -7.89 -18.36 -5.02
C PHE A 59 -7.02 -19.19 -4.07
N ILE A 60 -6.09 -18.56 -3.35
CA ILE A 60 -5.28 -19.25 -2.33
C ILE A 60 -6.17 -19.81 -1.23
N VAL A 61 -7.14 -19.03 -0.75
CA VAL A 61 -8.11 -19.49 0.26
C VAL A 61 -8.90 -20.69 -0.25
N LEU A 62 -9.41 -20.64 -1.48
CA LEU A 62 -10.17 -21.74 -2.07
C LEU A 62 -9.33 -23.02 -2.16
N VAL A 63 -8.11 -22.94 -2.72
CA VAL A 63 -7.22 -24.10 -2.89
C VAL A 63 -6.83 -24.70 -1.53
N LEU A 64 -6.44 -23.87 -0.57
CA LEU A 64 -5.98 -24.32 0.75
C LEU A 64 -7.13 -24.78 1.67
N SER A 65 -8.37 -24.41 1.37
CA SER A 65 -9.55 -24.87 2.11
C SER A 65 -9.87 -26.35 1.88
N HIS A 66 -9.33 -26.96 0.81
CA HIS A 66 -9.50 -28.40 0.55
C HIS A 66 -8.97 -29.26 1.70
N LYS A 67 -9.74 -30.28 2.08
CA LYS A 67 -9.48 -31.14 3.25
C LYS A 67 -8.10 -31.81 3.20
N GLU A 68 -7.64 -32.21 2.01
CA GLU A 68 -6.33 -32.84 1.80
C GLU A 68 -5.17 -31.88 2.08
N MET A 69 -5.35 -30.59 1.81
CA MET A 69 -4.30 -29.58 1.97
C MET A 69 -4.15 -29.07 3.41
N ARG A 70 -5.17 -29.18 4.26
CA ARG A 70 -5.13 -28.71 5.66
C ARG A 70 -4.40 -29.64 6.65
N LYS A 71 -3.81 -30.74 6.18
CA LYS A 71 -3.05 -31.67 7.04
C LYS A 71 -1.73 -31.11 7.56
N SER A 72 -1.14 -30.13 6.86
CA SER A 72 0.10 -29.48 7.29
C SER A 72 -0.20 -28.16 8.00
N GLY A 73 0.39 -27.94 9.17
CA GLY A 73 0.26 -26.69 9.93
C GLY A 73 0.71 -25.46 9.13
N VAL A 74 1.72 -25.61 8.27
CA VAL A 74 2.20 -24.54 7.37
C VAL A 74 1.11 -24.10 6.38
N ASN A 75 0.30 -25.04 5.91
CA ASN A 75 -0.79 -24.73 4.99
C ASN A 75 -1.95 -24.03 5.70
N VAL A 76 -2.18 -24.35 6.98
CA VAL A 76 -3.17 -23.66 7.80
C VAL A 76 -2.71 -22.22 8.10
N THR A 77 -1.43 -22.00 8.39
CA THR A 77 -0.90 -20.64 8.57
C THR A 77 -0.96 -19.82 7.28
N MET A 78 -0.64 -20.43 6.14
CA MET A 78 -0.72 -19.78 4.83
C MET A 78 -2.17 -19.43 4.46
N LEU A 79 -3.14 -20.29 4.82
CA LEU A 79 -4.56 -20.00 4.69
C LEU A 79 -4.97 -18.79 5.53
N LEU A 80 -4.53 -18.69 6.78
CA LEU A 80 -4.84 -17.53 7.65
C LEU A 80 -4.27 -16.22 7.08
N ILE A 81 -3.04 -16.24 6.57
CA ILE A 81 -2.44 -15.08 5.90
C ILE A 81 -3.28 -14.67 4.69
N ALA A 82 -3.66 -15.62 3.84
CA ALA A 82 -4.49 -15.34 2.67
C ALA A 82 -5.88 -14.78 3.04
N VAL A 83 -6.49 -15.23 4.14
CA VAL A 83 -7.75 -14.67 4.65
C VAL A 83 -7.57 -13.23 5.13
N CYS A 84 -6.49 -12.93 5.84
CA CYS A 84 -6.17 -11.57 6.27
C CYS A 84 -5.95 -10.64 5.07
N ASP A 85 -5.14 -11.07 4.10
CA ASP A 85 -4.82 -10.28 2.91
C ASP A 85 -6.06 -10.08 2.03
N PHE A 86 -6.95 -11.08 1.96
CA PHE A 86 -8.25 -10.93 1.32
C PHE A 86 -9.11 -9.86 2.03
N GLY A 87 -9.16 -9.85 3.36
CA GLY A 87 -9.87 -8.84 4.14
C GLY A 87 -9.33 -7.42 3.88
N CYS A 88 -8.01 -7.27 3.80
CA CYS A 88 -7.36 -6.01 3.43
C CYS A 88 -7.70 -5.58 1.98
N ALA A 89 -7.76 -6.52 1.04
CA ALA A 89 -8.14 -6.19 -0.34
C ALA A 89 -9.62 -5.75 -0.43
N VAL A 90 -10.52 -6.38 0.31
CA VAL A 90 -11.94 -6.00 0.39
C VAL A 90 -12.11 -4.60 0.97
N SER A 91 -11.42 -4.27 2.06
CA SER A 91 -11.48 -2.93 2.65
C SER A 91 -10.88 -1.86 1.72
N GLY A 92 -9.78 -2.18 1.02
CA GLY A 92 -9.21 -1.33 -0.03
C GLY A 92 -10.18 -1.07 -1.18
N MET A 93 -10.89 -2.09 -1.67
CA MET A 93 -11.94 -1.90 -2.67
C MET A 93 -13.09 -1.04 -2.16
N ALA A 94 -13.56 -1.28 -0.92
CA ALA A 94 -14.61 -0.48 -0.32
C ALA A 94 -14.23 1.01 -0.22
N GLN A 95 -12.97 1.32 0.15
CA GLN A 95 -12.46 2.69 0.18
C GLN A 95 -12.41 3.32 -1.23
N LEU A 96 -11.99 2.57 -2.25
CA LEU A 96 -12.00 3.05 -3.64
C LEU A 96 -13.43 3.32 -4.13
N PHE A 97 -14.39 2.44 -3.82
CA PHE A 97 -15.79 2.63 -4.13
C PHE A 97 -16.38 3.86 -3.45
N LEU A 98 -16.18 4.01 -2.13
CA LEU A 98 -16.68 5.16 -1.38
C LEU A 98 -16.10 6.48 -1.88
N ARG A 99 -14.80 6.50 -2.23
CA ARG A 99 -14.16 7.67 -2.82
C ARG A 99 -14.80 8.07 -4.15
N ASN A 100 -15.15 7.11 -4.99
CA ASN A 100 -15.84 7.35 -6.26
C ASN A 100 -17.29 7.84 -6.10
N TYR A 101 -17.93 7.62 -4.94
CA TYR A 101 -19.25 8.16 -4.62
C TYR A 101 -19.21 9.54 -3.96
N SER A 102 -18.06 9.94 -3.42
CA SER A 102 -17.87 11.22 -2.72
C SER A 102 -17.35 12.34 -3.61
N GLU A 103 -17.00 12.03 -4.87
CA GLU A 103 -16.74 12.99 -5.94
C GLU A 103 -18.02 13.28 -6.74
#